data_AF-G6FWV6-F1
#
_entry.id   AF-G6FWV6-F1
#
_cell.length_a   1.000
_cell.length_b   1.000
_cell.length_c   1.000
_cell.angle_alpha   90.00
_cell.angle_beta   90.00
_cell.angle_gamma   90.00
#
_symmetry.space_group_name_H-M   'P 1'
#
loop_
_entity.id
_entity.type
_entity.pdbx_description
1 polymer ?
#
loop_
_entity_poly.entity_id
_entity_poly.type
_entity_poly.pdbx_seq_one_letter_code
_entity_poly.pdbx_strand_id
1 'polypeptide(L)'
;MFAKATKIALTLIGTFALGIPSAIAAINIGVNPPRMELEIGGKTRTQTIRVINLSSQPVELKAYVRSWRMSENNRLEEIPSGEESLARWIVFTPSQFTIPPRSSQTIRFNVRPRTKPKSGEHRAIMYLEELPSAAEKASGIKTVARLGVVIYGYVGDIKRVGVLNSITVDTKTQTQPTAVFDVSSQGNGYVRLTGQYSIWPAAKYPGAKTTKPIDGLGRPGKKIPENILDAGMLPNSPVLPAERRRLLLPITKKLPPGNYVLDLNGELNGIKIDQGIPFTVSAPTTQKSQTQPNTSRNLKNPLGSR
;
A
#
# COMPACT_ATOMS: atom_id res chain seq x y z
N MET A 1 75.26 -18.68 20.48
CA MET A 1 75.06 -17.61 21.48
C MET A 1 73.56 -17.41 21.65
N PHE A 2 73.08 -17.56 22.88
CA PHE A 2 71.67 -17.77 23.23
C PHE A 2 70.85 -16.48 23.29
N ALA A 3 69.56 -16.67 23.03
CA ALA A 3 68.44 -15.74 22.93
C ALA A 3 68.24 -14.78 24.12
N LYS A 4 67.63 -13.63 23.82
CA LYS A 4 66.60 -13.02 24.68
C LYS A 4 65.42 -12.55 23.82
N ALA A 5 64.33 -13.30 23.88
CA ALA A 5 63.04 -12.96 23.29
C ALA A 5 62.19 -12.26 24.35
N THR A 6 61.89 -10.98 24.15
CA THR A 6 60.96 -10.22 24.99
C THR A 6 59.56 -10.34 24.39
N LYS A 7 58.65 -10.96 25.14
CA LYS A 7 57.24 -11.13 24.79
C LYS A 7 56.52 -9.79 24.98
N ILE A 8 55.93 -9.26 23.91
CA ILE A 8 54.89 -8.22 23.99
C ILE A 8 53.59 -8.88 23.54
N ALA A 9 52.73 -9.15 24.50
CA ALA A 9 51.37 -9.62 24.27
C ALA A 9 50.52 -8.42 23.82
N LEU A 10 50.09 -8.42 22.56
CA LEU A 10 49.13 -7.46 22.04
C LEU A 10 47.77 -8.17 21.93
N THR A 11 46.93 -7.95 22.93
CA THR A 11 45.57 -8.53 23.00
C THR A 11 44.67 -7.77 22.01
N LEU A 12 44.42 -8.37 20.85
CA LEU A 12 43.53 -7.87 19.82
C LEU A 12 42.07 -8.19 20.22
N ILE A 13 41.35 -7.21 20.80
CA ILE A 13 39.91 -7.32 21.01
C ILE A 13 39.23 -6.98 19.69
N GLY A 14 39.04 -8.00 18.84
CA GLY A 14 38.22 -7.91 17.64
C GLY A 14 36.75 -8.14 17.99
N THR A 15 35.97 -7.06 18.15
CA THR A 15 34.51 -7.15 18.26
C THR A 15 33.93 -7.48 16.88
N PHE A 16 33.78 -8.77 16.58
CA PHE A 16 33.09 -9.24 15.38
C PHE A 16 31.58 -9.08 15.59
N ALA A 17 31.02 -7.93 15.21
CA ALA A 17 29.59 -7.73 15.13
C ALA A 17 29.04 -8.58 13.97
N LEU A 18 28.59 -9.80 14.27
CA LEU A 18 27.82 -10.64 13.37
C LEU A 18 26.46 -9.98 13.13
N GLY A 19 26.41 -9.06 12.17
CA GLY A 19 25.16 -8.57 11.61
C GLY A 19 24.46 -9.74 10.92
N ILE A 20 23.39 -10.26 11.50
CA ILE A 20 22.52 -11.23 10.85
C ILE A 20 21.82 -10.47 9.71
N PRO A 21 22.09 -10.76 8.43
CA PRO A 21 21.28 -10.19 7.36
C PRO A 21 19.87 -10.73 7.52
N SER A 22 18.93 -9.87 7.87
CA SER A 22 17.52 -10.19 7.80
C SER A 22 17.17 -10.41 6.33
N ALA A 23 17.16 -11.66 5.89
CA ALA A 23 16.65 -12.03 4.58
C ALA A 23 15.14 -11.76 4.57
N ILE A 24 14.75 -10.58 4.09
CA ILE A 24 13.36 -10.31 3.73
C ILE A 24 13.03 -11.32 2.63
N ALA A 25 12.17 -12.30 2.93
CA ALA A 25 11.73 -13.27 1.96
C ALA A 25 11.00 -12.54 0.83
N ALA A 26 11.64 -12.44 -0.33
CA ALA A 26 11.08 -11.80 -1.50
C ALA A 26 9.97 -12.69 -2.08
N ILE A 27 8.79 -12.13 -2.30
CA ILE A 27 7.72 -12.81 -3.05
C ILE A 27 8.21 -12.99 -4.49
N ASN A 28 8.45 -14.24 -4.90
CA ASN A 28 8.97 -14.56 -6.23
C ASN A 28 7.86 -14.96 -7.22
N ILE A 29 6.64 -14.48 -7.02
CA ILE A 29 5.48 -14.76 -7.87
C ILE A 29 4.95 -13.46 -8.49
N GLY A 30 4.82 -13.45 -9.82
CA GLY A 30 4.16 -12.38 -10.57
C GLY A 30 2.82 -12.85 -11.13
N VAL A 31 1.89 -11.89 -11.35
CA VAL A 31 0.61 -12.14 -12.02
C VAL A 31 0.36 -11.09 -13.09
N ASN A 32 -0.26 -11.50 -14.19
CA ASN A 32 -0.70 -10.62 -15.25
C ASN A 32 -2.08 -11.04 -15.80
N PRO A 33 -3.09 -10.17 -15.79
CA PRO A 33 -3.11 -8.85 -15.14
C PRO A 33 -3.31 -8.97 -13.61
N PRO A 34 -2.91 -7.96 -12.81
CA PRO A 34 -3.16 -7.92 -11.35
C PRO A 34 -4.60 -7.53 -11.00
N ARG A 35 -5.35 -6.97 -11.96
CA ARG A 35 -6.75 -6.59 -11.85
C ARG A 35 -7.46 -6.82 -13.17
N MET A 36 -8.68 -7.31 -13.12
CA MET A 36 -9.55 -7.54 -14.28
C MET A 36 -10.90 -6.87 -14.12
N GLU A 37 -11.45 -6.42 -15.24
CA GLU A 37 -12.78 -5.85 -15.37
C GLU A 37 -13.48 -6.57 -16.51
N LEU A 38 -14.69 -7.07 -16.27
CA LEU A 38 -15.45 -7.84 -17.25
C LEU A 38 -16.94 -7.50 -17.21
N GLU A 39 -17.59 -7.58 -18.37
CA GLU A 39 -19.04 -7.50 -18.48
C GLU A 39 -19.67 -8.88 -18.30
N ILE A 40 -20.79 -8.93 -17.57
CA ILE A 40 -21.57 -10.14 -17.26
C ILE A 40 -22.93 -10.01 -17.95
N GLY A 41 -23.36 -11.08 -18.61
CA GLY A 41 -24.62 -11.13 -19.36
C GLY A 41 -24.47 -11.02 -20.88
N GLY A 42 -23.27 -10.71 -21.38
CA GLY A 42 -22.89 -10.84 -22.79
C GLY A 42 -22.46 -12.27 -23.16
N LYS A 43 -21.83 -12.43 -24.35
CA LYS A 43 -21.23 -13.71 -24.75
C LYS A 43 -20.20 -14.16 -23.71
N THR A 44 -20.36 -15.35 -23.14
CA THR A 44 -19.40 -15.94 -22.19
C THR A 44 -18.02 -16.02 -22.83
N ARG A 45 -17.06 -15.26 -22.29
CA ARG A 45 -15.66 -15.28 -22.75
C ARG A 45 -14.78 -15.87 -21.67
N THR A 46 -13.98 -16.87 -22.05
CA THR A 46 -12.91 -17.39 -21.19
C THR A 46 -11.90 -16.28 -20.95
N GLN A 47 -11.68 -15.98 -19.68
CA GLN A 47 -10.67 -15.07 -19.18
C GLN A 47 -9.42 -15.84 -18.77
N THR A 48 -8.28 -15.15 -18.75
CA THR A 48 -6.99 -15.75 -18.42
C THR A 48 -6.21 -14.90 -17.42
N ILE A 49 -5.61 -15.54 -16.43
CA ILE A 49 -4.62 -14.95 -15.54
C ILE A 49 -3.32 -15.73 -15.73
N ARG A 50 -2.25 -15.03 -16.12
CA ARG A 50 -0.92 -15.63 -16.24
C ARG A 50 -0.17 -15.45 -14.92
N VAL A 51 0.28 -16.54 -14.35
CA VAL A 51 1.07 -16.63 -13.12
C VAL A 51 2.51 -16.95 -13.49
N ILE A 52 3.46 -16.21 -12.97
CA ILE A 52 4.87 -16.27 -13.35
C ILE A 52 5.69 -16.60 -12.11
N ASN A 53 6.49 -17.67 -12.18
CA ASN A 53 7.50 -17.95 -11.18
C ASN A 53 8.79 -17.22 -11.53
N LEU A 54 9.18 -16.26 -10.70
CA LEU A 54 10.39 -15.46 -10.87
C LEU A 54 11.61 -16.09 -10.18
N SER A 55 11.41 -17.14 -9.38
CA SER A 55 12.49 -17.81 -8.65
C SER A 55 13.26 -18.82 -9.52
N SER A 56 14.37 -19.32 -8.96
CA SER A 56 15.17 -20.42 -9.50
C SER A 56 14.68 -21.81 -9.04
N GLN A 57 13.63 -21.89 -8.24
CA GLN A 57 13.07 -23.15 -7.71
C GLN A 57 11.64 -23.34 -8.22
N PRO A 58 11.14 -24.59 -8.34
CA PRO A 58 9.73 -24.80 -8.61
C PRO A 58 8.87 -24.28 -7.45
N VAL A 59 7.68 -23.77 -7.77
CA VAL A 59 6.73 -23.27 -6.78
C VAL A 59 5.39 -23.97 -6.94
N GLU A 60 4.86 -24.51 -5.85
CA GLU A 60 3.52 -25.11 -5.83
C GLU A 60 2.53 -24.08 -5.30
N LEU A 61 1.46 -23.83 -6.06
CA LEU A 61 0.46 -22.82 -5.74
C LEU A 61 -0.93 -23.45 -5.65
N LYS A 62 -1.73 -22.94 -4.72
CA LYS A 62 -3.18 -23.14 -4.65
C LYS A 62 -3.91 -21.86 -5.03
N ALA A 63 -4.81 -21.96 -5.98
CA ALA A 63 -5.69 -20.88 -6.41
C ALA A 63 -7.09 -21.04 -5.83
N TYR A 64 -7.66 -19.97 -5.29
CA TYR A 64 -9.04 -19.95 -4.80
C TYR A 64 -9.64 -18.54 -4.84
N VAL A 65 -10.96 -18.46 -4.90
CA VAL A 65 -11.68 -17.19 -5.06
C VAL A 65 -12.45 -16.85 -3.79
N ARG A 66 -12.46 -15.57 -3.43
CA ARG A 66 -13.17 -15.03 -2.26
C ARG A 66 -13.89 -13.74 -2.61
N SER A 67 -14.91 -13.44 -1.81
CA SER A 67 -15.54 -12.13 -1.79
C SER A 67 -14.74 -11.20 -0.91
N TRP A 68 -14.80 -9.90 -1.17
CA TRP A 68 -14.09 -8.92 -0.36
C TRP A 68 -14.85 -7.59 -0.28
N ARG A 69 -14.51 -6.80 0.74
CA ARG A 69 -14.90 -5.41 0.93
C ARG A 69 -13.69 -4.56 1.29
N MET A 70 -13.84 -3.24 1.30
CA MET A 70 -12.86 -2.36 1.92
C MET A 70 -13.18 -2.20 3.42
N SER A 71 -12.17 -2.32 4.27
CA SER A 71 -12.25 -1.95 5.68
C SER A 71 -12.23 -0.44 5.84
N GLU A 72 -12.62 0.07 7.01
CA GLU A 72 -12.57 1.49 7.36
C GLU A 72 -11.20 2.14 7.09
N ASN A 73 -10.13 1.35 7.24
CA ASN A 73 -8.75 1.76 6.99
C ASN A 73 -8.30 1.56 5.52
N ASN A 74 -9.25 1.43 4.59
CA ASN A 74 -9.05 1.18 3.16
C ASN A 74 -8.23 -0.09 2.85
N ARG A 75 -8.32 -1.11 3.71
CA ARG A 75 -7.69 -2.42 3.46
C ARG A 75 -8.69 -3.39 2.88
N LEU A 76 -8.24 -4.26 1.98
CA LEU A 76 -9.08 -5.34 1.49
C LEU A 76 -9.32 -6.36 2.62
N GLU A 77 -10.59 -6.65 2.90
CA GLU A 77 -11.03 -7.66 3.85
C GLU A 77 -11.86 -8.72 3.14
N GLU A 78 -11.51 -9.99 3.38
CA GLU A 78 -12.32 -11.11 2.93
C GLU A 78 -13.65 -11.17 3.67
N ILE A 79 -14.71 -11.49 2.94
CA ILE A 79 -16.04 -11.70 3.50
C ILE A 79 -16.63 -13.01 2.96
N PRO A 80 -17.60 -13.62 3.67
CA PRO A 80 -18.35 -14.75 3.15
C PRO A 80 -19.00 -14.43 1.79
N SER A 81 -19.06 -15.42 0.91
CA SER A 81 -19.63 -15.26 -0.42
C SER A 81 -21.15 -15.48 -0.42
N GLY A 82 -21.92 -14.40 -0.56
CA GLY A 82 -23.37 -14.43 -0.78
C GLY A 82 -23.75 -14.85 -2.21
N GLU A 83 -25.05 -14.97 -2.48
CA GLU A 83 -25.58 -15.38 -3.80
C GLU A 83 -25.19 -14.43 -4.94
N GLU A 84 -25.19 -13.12 -4.66
CA GLU A 84 -24.77 -12.05 -5.58
C GLU A 84 -23.25 -11.90 -5.69
N SER A 85 -22.47 -12.80 -5.08
CA SER A 85 -21.01 -12.70 -5.15
C SER A 85 -20.48 -13.25 -6.47
N LEU A 86 -19.66 -12.44 -7.14
CA LEU A 86 -18.86 -12.88 -8.28
C LEU A 86 -17.98 -14.10 -7.93
N ALA A 87 -17.56 -14.25 -6.68
CA ALA A 87 -16.77 -15.39 -6.23
C ALA A 87 -17.50 -16.73 -6.39
N ARG A 88 -18.84 -16.76 -6.27
CA ARG A 88 -19.65 -17.98 -6.50
C ARG A 88 -19.89 -18.28 -7.97
N TRP A 89 -19.68 -17.29 -8.84
CA TRP A 89 -19.94 -17.40 -10.27
C TRP A 89 -18.69 -17.77 -11.05
N ILE A 90 -17.49 -17.52 -10.49
CA ILE A 90 -16.23 -17.86 -11.15
C ILE A 90 -15.99 -19.37 -11.10
N VAL A 91 -15.87 -19.96 -12.29
CA VAL A 91 -15.39 -21.33 -12.49
C VAL A 91 -14.03 -21.25 -13.16
N PHE A 92 -12.99 -21.84 -12.56
CA PHE A 92 -11.61 -21.70 -13.02
C PHE A 92 -10.84 -23.01 -12.96
N THR A 93 -9.76 -23.08 -13.73
CA THR A 93 -8.82 -24.21 -13.74
C THR A 93 -7.43 -23.75 -14.17
N PRO A 94 -6.34 -24.33 -13.62
CA PRO A 94 -6.30 -25.27 -12.49
C PRO A 94 -6.45 -24.58 -11.12
N SER A 95 -6.82 -25.34 -10.08
CA SER A 95 -6.92 -24.85 -8.69
C SER A 95 -5.71 -25.13 -7.83
N GLN A 96 -4.85 -26.05 -8.25
CA GLN A 96 -3.55 -26.33 -7.63
C GLN A 96 -2.60 -26.79 -8.74
N PHE A 97 -1.38 -26.28 -8.74
CA PHE A 97 -0.41 -26.53 -9.80
C PHE A 97 1.00 -26.15 -9.37
N THR A 98 1.99 -26.75 -10.03
CA THR A 98 3.41 -26.42 -9.85
C THR A 98 3.92 -25.65 -11.06
N ILE A 99 4.57 -24.51 -10.83
CA ILE A 99 5.25 -23.76 -11.89
C ILE A 99 6.76 -24.03 -11.80
N PRO A 100 7.40 -24.54 -12.85
CA PRO A 100 8.86 -24.68 -12.89
C PRO A 100 9.59 -23.35 -12.69
N PRO A 101 10.90 -23.38 -12.37
CA PRO A 101 11.73 -22.18 -12.30
C PRO A 101 11.58 -21.31 -13.56
N ARG A 102 11.53 -19.99 -13.37
CA ARG A 102 11.50 -19.00 -14.46
C ARG A 102 10.39 -19.21 -15.51
N SER A 103 9.34 -19.96 -15.17
CA SER A 103 8.27 -20.35 -16.09
C SER A 103 6.94 -19.71 -15.70
N SER A 104 5.87 -20.05 -16.42
CA SER A 104 4.52 -19.52 -16.14
C SER A 104 3.43 -20.56 -16.30
N GLN A 105 2.39 -20.44 -15.48
CA GLN A 105 1.13 -21.17 -15.62
C GLN A 105 0.00 -20.20 -15.97
N THR A 106 -0.93 -20.62 -16.82
CA THR A 106 -2.15 -19.87 -17.10
C THR A 106 -3.32 -20.49 -16.34
N ILE A 107 -4.05 -19.67 -15.59
CA ILE A 107 -5.36 -20.00 -15.03
C ILE A 107 -6.42 -19.49 -15.99
N ARG A 108 -7.31 -20.36 -16.43
CA ARG A 108 -8.47 -20.02 -17.26
C ARG A 108 -9.70 -19.97 -16.39
N PHE A 109 -10.53 -18.94 -16.54
CA PHE A 109 -11.79 -18.87 -15.81
C PHE A 109 -12.94 -18.31 -16.66
N ASN A 110 -14.16 -18.63 -16.23
CA ASN A 110 -15.40 -18.14 -16.79
C ASN A 110 -16.32 -17.67 -15.66
N VAL A 111 -17.20 -16.70 -15.94
CA VAL A 111 -18.21 -16.22 -14.99
C VAL A 111 -19.56 -16.80 -15.39
N ARG A 112 -20.17 -17.57 -14.48
CA ARG A 112 -21.45 -18.27 -14.67
C ARG A 112 -22.38 -17.99 -13.49
N PRO A 113 -23.12 -16.86 -13.51
CA PRO A 113 -24.15 -16.61 -12.52
C PRO A 113 -25.19 -17.73 -12.53
N ARG A 114 -25.65 -18.18 -11.35
CA ARG A 114 -26.66 -19.25 -11.22
C ARG A 114 -28.09 -18.72 -11.33
N THR A 115 -28.28 -17.46 -11.00
CA THR A 115 -29.51 -16.70 -11.09
C THR A 115 -29.24 -15.42 -11.88
N LYS A 116 -30.30 -14.69 -12.25
CA LYS A 116 -30.15 -13.38 -12.89
C LYS A 116 -29.45 -12.43 -11.91
N PRO A 117 -28.21 -11.97 -12.22
CA PRO A 117 -27.48 -11.11 -11.30
C PRO A 117 -28.11 -9.72 -11.25
N LYS A 118 -28.01 -9.05 -10.10
CA LYS A 118 -28.44 -7.64 -9.98
C LYS A 118 -27.60 -6.75 -10.89
N SER A 119 -28.16 -5.60 -11.29
CA SER A 119 -27.37 -4.61 -12.04
C SER A 119 -26.35 -3.94 -11.11
N GLY A 120 -25.18 -3.63 -11.67
CA GLY A 120 -24.09 -2.96 -10.97
C GLY A 120 -22.81 -3.78 -10.93
N GLU A 121 -21.94 -3.41 -10.01
CA GLU A 121 -20.65 -4.04 -9.78
C GLU A 121 -20.72 -5.22 -8.81
N HIS A 122 -20.15 -6.34 -9.24
CA HIS A 122 -19.88 -7.53 -8.44
C HIS A 122 -18.37 -7.75 -8.33
N ARG A 123 -17.91 -8.23 -7.18
CA ARG A 123 -16.48 -8.28 -6.85
C ARG A 123 -16.05 -9.65 -6.40
N ALA A 124 -14.86 -10.02 -6.83
CA ALA A 124 -14.13 -11.18 -6.31
C ALA A 124 -12.64 -10.86 -6.26
N ILE A 125 -11.91 -11.68 -5.52
CA ILE A 125 -10.46 -11.74 -5.54
C ILE A 125 -10.05 -13.19 -5.72
N MET A 126 -9.20 -13.45 -6.72
CA MET A 126 -8.56 -14.75 -6.91
C MET A 126 -7.20 -14.71 -6.21
N TYR A 127 -7.06 -15.48 -5.14
CA TYR A 127 -5.81 -15.63 -4.42
C TYR A 127 -4.99 -16.77 -5.01
N LEU A 128 -3.69 -16.54 -5.14
CA LEU A 128 -2.67 -17.53 -5.37
C LEU A 128 -1.82 -17.62 -4.11
N GLU A 129 -1.89 -18.75 -3.46
CA GLU A 129 -1.22 -19.03 -2.20
C GLU A 129 -0.13 -20.08 -2.43
N GLU A 130 1.07 -19.77 -1.99
CA GLU A 130 2.21 -20.69 -2.04
C GLU A 130 2.06 -21.80 -1.01
N LEU A 131 2.18 -23.04 -1.48
CA LEU A 131 2.22 -24.20 -0.61
C LEU A 131 3.66 -24.42 -0.17
N PRO A 132 3.93 -24.59 1.14
CA PRO A 132 5.30 -24.80 1.63
C PRO A 132 5.94 -26.04 1.01
N SER A 133 7.20 -25.90 0.59
CA SER A 133 8.02 -27.02 0.15
C SER A 133 8.29 -28.02 1.28
N ALA A 134 8.75 -29.23 0.94
CA ALA A 134 9.12 -30.23 1.93
C ALA A 134 10.26 -29.75 2.87
N ALA A 135 11.22 -29.00 2.34
CA ALA A 135 12.33 -28.44 3.12
C ALA A 135 11.86 -27.35 4.11
N GLU A 136 10.94 -26.49 3.71
CA GLU A 136 10.35 -25.45 4.59
C GLU A 136 9.48 -26.06 5.69
N LYS A 137 8.76 -27.14 5.39
CA LYS A 137 8.03 -27.90 6.41
C LYS A 137 8.98 -28.49 7.46
N ALA A 138 10.14 -28.97 7.04
CA ALA A 138 11.15 -29.56 7.93
C ALA A 138 11.90 -28.51 8.79
N SER A 139 12.10 -27.30 8.28
CA SER A 139 12.79 -26.21 9.00
C SER A 139 11.88 -25.42 9.95
N GLY A 140 10.57 -25.64 9.91
CA GLY A 140 9.59 -24.93 10.74
C GLY A 140 9.33 -23.47 10.34
N ILE A 141 9.98 -22.97 9.29
CA ILE A 141 9.80 -21.61 8.76
C ILE A 141 8.82 -21.67 7.59
N LYS A 142 7.63 -21.07 7.78
CA LYS A 142 6.55 -21.08 6.79
C LYS A 142 6.41 -19.70 6.14
N THR A 143 7.10 -19.46 5.03
CA THR A 143 6.84 -18.25 4.22
C THR A 143 5.73 -18.55 3.23
N VAL A 144 4.47 -18.26 3.59
CA VAL A 144 3.35 -18.40 2.65
C VAL A 144 3.16 -17.07 1.94
N ALA A 145 3.73 -16.92 0.75
CA ALA A 145 3.38 -15.82 -0.12
C ALA A 145 1.92 -16.00 -0.58
N ARG A 146 1.14 -14.91 -0.52
CA ARG A 146 -0.24 -14.88 -1.02
C ARG A 146 -0.44 -13.64 -1.86
N LEU A 147 -0.81 -13.83 -3.11
CA LEU A 147 -1.02 -12.77 -4.09
C LEU A 147 -2.47 -12.78 -4.56
N GLY A 148 -3.09 -11.60 -4.63
CA GLY A 148 -4.49 -11.46 -5.01
C GLY A 148 -4.66 -10.77 -6.35
N VAL A 149 -5.44 -11.37 -7.25
CA VAL A 149 -5.91 -10.76 -8.49
C VAL A 149 -7.35 -10.29 -8.28
N VAL A 150 -7.57 -8.98 -8.34
CA VAL A 150 -8.90 -8.40 -8.13
C VAL A 150 -9.72 -8.51 -9.42
N ILE A 151 -10.95 -9.01 -9.32
CA ILE A 151 -11.86 -9.18 -10.46
C ILE A 151 -13.13 -8.40 -10.18
N TYR A 152 -13.45 -7.44 -11.06
CA TYR A 152 -14.72 -6.72 -11.08
C TYR A 152 -15.56 -7.24 -12.25
N GLY A 153 -16.82 -7.57 -11.96
CA GLY A 153 -17.81 -7.98 -12.93
C GLY A 153 -18.96 -6.97 -12.97
N TYR A 154 -19.40 -6.60 -14.16
CA TYR A 154 -20.40 -5.55 -14.36
C TYR A 154 -21.64 -6.08 -15.06
N VAL A 155 -22.82 -5.76 -14.52
CA VAL A 155 -24.12 -6.17 -15.08
C VAL A 155 -24.94 -4.92 -15.41
N GLY A 156 -25.33 -4.79 -16.67
CA GLY A 156 -26.09 -3.63 -17.16
C GLY A 156 -25.24 -2.35 -17.19
N ASP A 157 -25.91 -1.20 -17.17
CA ASP A 157 -25.25 0.10 -17.29
C ASP A 157 -24.51 0.48 -16.00
N ILE A 158 -23.20 0.74 -16.13
CA ILE A 158 -22.35 1.13 -15.00
C ILE A 158 -22.15 2.65 -15.00
N LYS A 159 -22.63 3.27 -13.92
CA LYS A 159 -22.47 4.70 -13.63
C LYS A 159 -21.42 4.85 -12.53
N ARG A 160 -20.31 5.51 -12.85
CA ARG A 160 -19.23 5.84 -11.90
C ARG A 160 -19.33 7.31 -11.54
N VAL A 161 -20.03 7.59 -10.43
CA VAL A 161 -20.27 8.96 -9.97
C VAL A 161 -19.44 9.20 -8.72
N GLY A 162 -18.30 9.87 -8.90
CA GLY A 162 -17.39 10.20 -7.81
C GLY A 162 -17.64 11.61 -7.27
N VAL A 163 -17.58 11.78 -5.96
CA VAL A 163 -17.62 13.09 -5.32
C VAL A 163 -16.37 13.25 -4.46
N LEU A 164 -15.59 14.30 -4.76
CA LEU A 164 -14.49 14.73 -3.92
C LEU A 164 -15.04 15.74 -2.91
N ASN A 165 -15.27 15.29 -1.67
CA ASN A 165 -15.87 16.11 -0.62
C ASN A 165 -14.88 17.14 -0.08
N SER A 166 -13.62 16.73 0.13
CA SER A 166 -12.57 17.62 0.59
C SER A 166 -11.18 17.03 0.32
N ILE A 167 -10.18 17.91 0.32
CA ILE A 167 -8.77 17.55 0.39
C ILE A 167 -8.14 18.40 1.48
N THR A 168 -7.43 17.75 2.41
CA THR A 168 -6.66 18.44 3.45
C THR A 168 -5.28 17.82 3.59
N VAL A 169 -4.36 18.53 4.24
CA VAL A 169 -3.07 17.97 4.65
C VAL A 169 -2.99 18.05 6.18
N ASP A 170 -3.01 16.89 6.82
CA ASP A 170 -2.86 16.77 8.26
C ASP A 170 -1.38 16.77 8.63
N THR A 171 -0.94 17.78 9.38
CA THR A 171 0.44 17.93 9.86
C THR A 171 0.57 17.79 11.37
N LYS A 172 -0.53 17.47 12.08
CA LYS A 172 -0.60 17.49 13.54
C LYS A 172 -0.85 16.12 14.17
N THR A 173 -1.72 15.30 13.56
CA THR A 173 -2.14 14.04 14.19
C THR A 173 -1.26 12.85 13.80
N GLN A 174 -0.54 12.98 12.69
CA GLN A 174 0.32 11.93 12.14
C GLN A 174 1.79 12.26 12.39
N THR A 175 2.62 11.22 12.47
CA THR A 175 4.09 11.36 12.62
C THR A 175 4.75 12.10 11.46
N GLN A 176 4.08 12.14 10.31
CA GLN A 176 4.49 12.85 9.10
C GLN A 176 3.27 13.50 8.44
N PRO A 177 3.42 14.64 7.73
CA PRO A 177 2.36 15.24 6.95
C PRO A 177 1.64 14.22 6.07
N THR A 178 0.31 14.17 6.14
CA THR A 178 -0.51 13.21 5.40
C THR A 178 -1.65 13.92 4.71
N ALA A 179 -1.69 13.83 3.38
CA ALA A 179 -2.83 14.34 2.63
C ALA A 179 -4.02 13.37 2.77
N VAL A 180 -5.20 13.92 3.01
CA VAL A 180 -6.45 13.18 3.22
C VAL A 180 -7.43 13.61 2.14
N PHE A 181 -7.85 12.64 1.32
CA PHE A 181 -8.85 12.84 0.28
C PHE A 181 -10.15 12.21 0.76
N ASP A 182 -11.18 13.02 1.00
CA ASP A 182 -12.51 12.53 1.35
C ASP A 182 -13.32 12.32 0.07
N VAL A 183 -13.60 11.07 -0.27
CA VAL A 183 -14.18 10.68 -1.54
C VAL A 183 -15.42 9.82 -1.30
N SER A 184 -16.48 10.06 -2.08
CA SER A 184 -17.70 9.23 -2.10
C SER A 184 -17.94 8.65 -3.49
N SER A 185 -18.45 7.41 -3.54
CA SER A 185 -19.05 6.85 -4.74
C SER A 185 -20.57 6.89 -4.60
N GLN A 186 -21.23 7.63 -5.48
CA GLN A 186 -22.69 7.74 -5.56
C GLN A 186 -23.27 6.92 -6.73
N GLY A 187 -22.41 6.21 -7.46
CA GLY A 187 -22.81 5.34 -8.57
C GLY A 187 -22.96 3.86 -8.18
N ASN A 188 -23.19 3.02 -9.19
CA ASN A 188 -23.24 1.55 -9.04
C ASN A 188 -21.93 0.85 -9.44
N GLY A 189 -20.89 1.62 -9.76
CA GLY A 189 -19.50 1.16 -9.96
C GLY A 189 -18.53 1.91 -9.05
N TYR A 190 -17.38 1.30 -8.76
CA TYR A 190 -16.34 1.91 -7.94
C TYR A 190 -15.80 3.18 -8.62
N VAL A 191 -15.32 4.11 -7.80
CA VAL A 191 -14.56 5.29 -8.25
C VAL A 191 -13.14 5.25 -7.71
N ARG A 192 -12.22 5.95 -8.37
CA ARG A 192 -10.79 5.90 -8.05
C ARG A 192 -10.12 7.20 -8.46
N LEU A 193 -9.22 7.69 -7.60
CA LEU A 193 -8.31 8.77 -7.96
C LEU A 193 -7.23 8.24 -8.91
N THR A 194 -6.92 9.05 -9.93
CA THR A 194 -5.79 8.84 -10.83
C THR A 194 -5.04 10.16 -11.00
N GLY A 195 -3.76 10.08 -11.34
CA GLY A 195 -2.92 11.27 -11.51
C GLY A 195 -1.76 11.32 -10.53
N GLN A 196 -1.18 12.50 -10.40
CA GLN A 196 0.05 12.74 -9.67
C GLN A 196 -0.13 13.85 -8.64
N TYR A 197 0.74 13.83 -7.64
CA TYR A 197 0.98 14.96 -6.76
C TYR A 197 2.41 15.46 -6.93
N SER A 198 2.63 16.73 -6.61
CA SER A 198 3.96 17.30 -6.41
C SER A 198 3.96 18.25 -5.23
N ILE A 199 5.10 18.33 -4.53
CA ILE A 199 5.27 19.20 -3.36
C ILE A 199 6.20 20.34 -3.71
N TRP A 200 5.71 21.55 -3.50
CA TRP A 200 6.41 22.79 -3.80
C TRP A 200 6.68 23.57 -2.52
N PRO A 201 7.84 24.24 -2.39
CA PRO A 201 7.94 25.37 -1.48
C PRO A 201 6.89 26.41 -1.87
N ALA A 202 6.13 26.95 -0.92
CA ALA A 202 5.03 27.88 -1.24
C ALA A 202 5.49 29.09 -2.07
N ALA A 203 6.69 29.62 -1.79
CA ALA A 203 7.28 30.74 -2.52
C ALA A 203 7.67 30.44 -3.98
N LYS A 204 7.75 29.17 -4.37
CA LYS A 204 8.12 28.72 -5.73
C LYS A 204 6.95 28.09 -6.49
N TYR A 205 5.77 28.04 -5.90
CA TYR A 205 4.60 27.41 -6.50
C TYR A 205 3.98 28.31 -7.58
N PRO A 206 3.93 27.88 -8.86
CA PRO A 206 3.47 28.73 -9.97
C PRO A 206 1.94 28.77 -10.13
N GLY A 207 1.20 28.10 -9.24
CA GLY A 207 -0.26 27.96 -9.32
C GLY A 207 -0.73 26.75 -10.11
N ALA A 208 -1.86 26.16 -9.70
CA ALA A 208 -2.37 24.88 -10.23
C ALA A 208 -2.61 24.90 -11.74
N LYS A 209 -3.09 26.03 -12.28
CA LYS A 209 -3.33 26.17 -13.73
C LYS A 209 -2.05 26.10 -14.58
N THR A 210 -0.89 26.31 -13.96
CA THR A 210 0.42 26.34 -14.63
C THR A 210 1.14 25.00 -14.49
N THR A 211 0.90 24.27 -13.41
CA THR A 211 1.54 22.97 -13.20
C THR A 211 0.98 21.90 -14.13
N LYS A 212 1.78 20.86 -14.36
CA LYS A 212 1.45 19.74 -15.24
C LYS A 212 1.97 18.45 -14.63
N PRO A 213 1.35 17.30 -14.95
CA PRO A 213 1.91 16.00 -14.62
C PRO A 213 3.36 15.87 -15.10
N ILE A 214 4.19 15.24 -14.29
CA ILE A 214 5.60 14.98 -14.58
C ILE A 214 5.70 13.74 -15.48
N ASP A 215 6.24 13.94 -16.68
CA ASP A 215 6.38 12.88 -17.67
C ASP A 215 7.36 11.80 -17.22
N GLY A 216 6.88 10.55 -17.21
CA GLY A 216 7.68 9.39 -16.82
C GLY A 216 8.03 9.35 -15.33
N LEU A 217 7.28 10.06 -14.47
CA LEU A 217 7.41 9.97 -13.02
C LEU A 217 7.43 8.49 -12.55
N GLY A 218 8.40 8.15 -11.70
CA GLY A 218 8.58 6.79 -11.19
C GLY A 218 9.35 5.83 -12.11
N ARG A 219 9.71 6.22 -13.34
CA ARG A 219 10.59 5.41 -14.20
C ARG A 219 12.04 5.49 -13.69
N PRO A 220 12.82 4.39 -13.72
CA PRO A 220 14.23 4.40 -13.36
C PRO A 220 15.00 5.51 -14.12
N GLY A 221 15.79 6.29 -13.39
CA GLY A 221 16.61 7.37 -13.95
C GLY A 221 15.88 8.68 -14.29
N LYS A 222 14.53 8.73 -14.18
CA LYS A 222 13.81 10.00 -14.33
C LYS A 222 13.92 10.84 -13.07
N LYS A 223 14.37 12.09 -13.24
CA LYS A 223 14.52 13.07 -12.17
C LYS A 223 13.26 13.93 -12.07
N ILE A 224 12.90 14.29 -10.84
CA ILE A 224 11.90 15.34 -10.60
C ILE A 224 12.52 16.72 -10.89
N PRO A 225 11.74 17.69 -11.40
CA PRO A 225 12.19 19.07 -11.59
C PRO A 225 12.77 19.71 -10.31
N GLU A 226 13.76 20.59 -10.44
CA GLU A 226 14.52 21.16 -9.31
C GLU A 226 13.68 21.99 -8.32
N ASN A 227 12.57 22.56 -8.80
CA ASN A 227 11.62 23.33 -8.00
C ASN A 227 10.62 22.47 -7.21
N ILE A 228 10.63 21.15 -7.43
CA ILE A 228 9.75 20.18 -6.78
C ILE A 228 10.54 19.39 -5.74
N LEU A 229 10.03 19.33 -4.51
CA LEU A 229 10.69 18.66 -3.39
C LEU A 229 10.40 17.16 -3.30
N ASP A 230 9.20 16.79 -3.74
CA ASP A 230 8.71 15.42 -3.80
C ASP A 230 7.58 15.31 -4.83
N ALA A 231 7.40 14.14 -5.42
CA ALA A 231 6.30 13.86 -6.32
C ALA A 231 6.01 12.37 -6.39
N GLY A 232 4.74 12.03 -6.62
CA GLY A 232 4.31 10.65 -6.73
C GLY A 232 2.92 10.52 -7.33
N MET A 233 2.39 9.30 -7.28
CA MET A 233 1.03 9.02 -7.74
C MET A 233 0.02 9.32 -6.63
N LEU A 234 -1.18 9.74 -7.01
CA LEU A 234 -2.31 9.86 -6.08
C LEU A 234 -2.71 8.50 -5.51
N PRO A 235 -3.30 8.45 -4.29
CA PRO A 235 -3.71 7.19 -3.67
C PRO A 235 -4.74 6.48 -4.56
N ASN A 236 -4.40 5.27 -4.99
CA ASN A 236 -5.17 4.54 -5.99
C ASN A 236 -6.09 3.47 -5.36
N SER A 237 -6.50 3.60 -4.10
CA SER A 237 -7.50 2.68 -3.52
C SER A 237 -8.88 2.98 -4.11
N PRO A 238 -9.70 1.96 -4.44
CA PRO A 238 -11.06 2.20 -4.92
C PRO A 238 -11.96 2.66 -3.77
N VAL A 239 -12.91 3.54 -4.08
CA VAL A 239 -14.10 3.79 -3.25
C VAL A 239 -15.26 3.04 -3.89
N LEU A 240 -15.73 2.00 -3.18
CA LEU A 240 -16.74 1.09 -3.70
C LEU A 240 -18.12 1.78 -3.81
N PRO A 241 -19.05 1.26 -4.63
CA PRO A 241 -20.40 1.81 -4.77
C PRO A 241 -21.08 2.06 -3.42
N ALA A 242 -21.74 3.21 -3.29
CA ALA A 242 -22.46 3.64 -2.09
C ALA A 242 -21.59 3.77 -0.82
N GLU A 243 -20.27 3.91 -0.96
CA GLU A 243 -19.35 4.16 0.15
C GLU A 243 -18.74 5.57 0.13
N ARG A 244 -18.33 6.04 1.32
CA ARG A 244 -17.47 7.22 1.51
C ARG A 244 -16.21 6.78 2.25
N ARG A 245 -15.04 7.26 1.80
CA ARG A 245 -13.73 6.86 2.32
C ARG A 245 -12.81 8.07 2.43
N ARG A 246 -11.95 8.05 3.45
CA ARG A 246 -10.80 8.95 3.55
C ARG A 246 -9.57 8.22 3.02
N LEU A 247 -9.11 8.59 1.84
CA LEU A 247 -7.90 8.03 1.23
C LEU A 247 -6.69 8.80 1.74
N LEU A 248 -5.67 8.09 2.22
CA LEU A 248 -4.48 8.68 2.84
C LEU A 248 -3.30 8.64 1.88
N LEU A 249 -2.58 9.75 1.80
CA LEU A 249 -1.32 9.88 1.10
C LEU A 249 -0.27 10.44 2.08
N PRO A 250 0.52 9.55 2.73
CA PRO A 250 1.61 9.98 3.60
C PRO A 250 2.72 10.63 2.76
N ILE A 251 3.14 11.84 3.14
CA ILE A 251 4.30 12.51 2.55
C ILE A 251 5.54 11.92 3.22
N THR A 252 6.23 11.02 2.53
CA THR A 252 7.38 10.27 3.08
C THR A 252 8.68 11.05 3.03
N LYS A 253 8.77 12.06 2.15
CA LYS A 253 9.87 13.01 2.13
C LYS A 253 9.89 13.80 3.43
N LYS A 254 11.01 13.77 4.15
CA LYS A 254 11.24 14.67 5.29
C LYS A 254 11.37 16.10 4.76
N LEU A 255 10.42 16.94 5.12
CA LEU A 255 10.40 18.37 4.80
C LEU A 255 10.89 19.16 6.02
N PRO A 256 11.76 20.17 5.85
CA PRO A 256 12.09 21.08 6.94
C PRO A 256 10.85 21.89 7.36
N PRO A 257 10.89 22.57 8.52
CA PRO A 257 9.83 23.51 8.89
C PRO A 257 9.66 24.61 7.83
N GLY A 258 8.43 24.90 7.44
CA GLY A 258 8.13 25.85 6.37
C GLY A 258 6.74 25.71 5.78
N ASN A 259 6.47 26.56 4.78
CA ASN A 259 5.21 26.60 4.05
C ASN A 259 5.36 25.94 2.68
N TYR A 260 4.40 25.07 2.35
CA TYR A 260 4.42 24.24 1.16
C TYR A 260 3.05 24.24 0.48
N VAL A 261 3.04 23.77 -0.77
CA VAL A 261 1.82 23.46 -1.50
C VAL A 261 1.90 22.02 -1.99
N LEU A 262 0.87 21.23 -1.67
CA LEU A 262 0.61 19.96 -2.31
C LEU A 262 -0.19 20.24 -3.57
N ASP A 263 0.49 20.23 -4.70
CA ASP A 263 -0.10 20.40 -6.01
C ASP A 263 -0.62 19.06 -6.53
N LEU A 264 -1.83 19.07 -7.09
CA LEU A 264 -2.52 17.87 -7.54
C LEU A 264 -2.90 18.04 -9.00
N ASN A 265 -2.42 17.12 -9.85
CA ASN A 265 -2.86 17.00 -11.23
C ASN A 265 -3.42 15.59 -11.44
N GLY A 266 -4.74 15.45 -11.39
CA GLY A 266 -5.39 14.17 -11.48
C GLY A 266 -6.88 14.26 -11.83
N GLU A 267 -7.60 13.18 -11.58
CA GLU A 267 -9.04 13.11 -11.75
C GLU A 267 -9.68 12.06 -10.83
N LEU A 268 -10.99 12.18 -10.68
CA LEU A 268 -11.86 11.18 -10.08
C LEU A 268 -12.91 10.78 -11.12
N ASN A 269 -12.64 9.70 -11.87
CA ASN A 269 -13.55 9.17 -12.89
C ASN A 269 -14.08 10.23 -13.89
N GLY A 270 -13.17 11.02 -14.46
CA GLY A 270 -13.48 12.09 -15.42
C GLY A 270 -13.69 13.47 -14.81
N ILE A 271 -13.77 13.58 -13.47
CA ILE A 271 -13.81 14.88 -12.79
C ILE A 271 -12.37 15.33 -12.54
N LYS A 272 -11.91 16.36 -13.26
CA LYS A 272 -10.56 16.89 -13.12
C LYS A 272 -10.29 17.42 -11.71
N ILE A 273 -9.12 17.09 -11.18
CA ILE A 273 -8.55 17.60 -9.94
C ILE A 273 -7.28 18.36 -10.31
N ASP A 274 -7.36 19.69 -10.23
CA ASP A 274 -6.28 20.61 -10.60
C ASP A 274 -6.19 21.72 -9.57
N GLN A 275 -5.57 21.42 -8.44
CA GLN A 275 -5.64 22.25 -7.23
C GLN A 275 -4.37 22.14 -6.39
N GLY A 276 -3.95 23.28 -5.83
CA GLY A 276 -2.86 23.37 -4.86
C GLY A 276 -3.40 23.50 -3.45
N ILE A 277 -3.01 22.57 -2.58
CA ILE A 277 -3.43 22.55 -1.17
C ILE A 277 -2.28 23.08 -0.30
N PRO A 278 -2.38 24.31 0.23
CA PRO A 278 -1.34 24.86 1.09
C PRO A 278 -1.27 24.12 2.42
N PHE A 279 -0.05 23.91 2.93
CA PHE A 279 0.18 23.31 4.24
C PHE A 279 1.48 23.81 4.87
N THR A 280 1.57 23.69 6.19
CA THR A 280 2.73 24.15 6.97
C THR A 280 3.29 23.01 7.80
N VAL A 281 4.59 22.78 7.69
CA VAL A 281 5.36 21.90 8.58
C VAL A 281 5.91 22.76 9.71
N SER A 282 5.55 22.43 10.95
CA SER A 282 5.99 23.19 12.13
C SER A 282 7.40 22.77 12.56
N ALA A 283 8.10 23.68 13.24
CA ALA A 283 9.35 23.32 13.90
C ALA A 283 9.09 22.30 15.02
N PRO A 284 9.99 21.34 15.27
CA PRO A 284 9.87 20.46 16.42
C PRO A 284 9.86 21.30 17.69
N THR A 285 8.80 21.21 18.49
CA THR A 285 8.71 21.90 19.77
C THR A 285 9.73 21.29 20.72
N THR A 286 10.84 21.99 20.99
CA THR A 286 11.71 21.65 22.11
C THR A 286 10.92 21.92 23.40
N GLN A 287 10.34 20.87 23.98
CA GLN A 287 9.92 20.93 25.38
C GLN A 287 11.18 21.13 26.22
N LYS A 288 11.43 22.39 26.62
CA LYS A 288 12.31 22.65 27.76
C LYS A 288 11.67 21.97 28.96
N SER A 289 12.26 20.88 29.42
CA SER A 289 12.00 20.35 30.76
C SER A 289 12.23 21.50 31.74
N GLN A 290 11.14 22.05 32.28
CA GLN A 290 11.22 22.96 33.41
C GLN A 290 11.72 22.13 34.60
N THR A 291 13.01 22.23 34.89
CA THR A 291 13.56 21.84 36.19
C THR A 291 12.92 22.74 37.24
N GLN A 292 11.91 22.22 37.95
CA GLN A 292 11.43 22.81 39.20
C GLN A 292 12.61 22.90 40.19
N PRO A 293 12.88 24.07 40.78
CA PRO A 293 13.83 24.15 41.90
C PRO A 293 13.22 23.42 43.10
N ASN A 294 13.90 22.38 43.58
CA ASN A 294 13.59 21.74 44.85
C ASN A 294 13.80 22.75 45.99
N THR A 295 12.74 23.38 46.47
CA THR A 295 12.72 23.99 47.81
C THR A 295 12.64 22.87 48.85
N SER A 296 13.78 22.51 49.41
CA SER A 296 13.90 21.64 50.58
C SER A 296 13.16 22.25 51.77
N ARG A 297 11.96 21.75 52.07
CA ARG A 297 11.22 22.07 53.30
C ARG A 297 11.73 21.15 54.41
N ASN A 298 12.58 21.70 55.27
CA ASN A 298 13.05 21.09 56.51
C ASN A 298 11.84 20.74 57.40
N LEU A 299 11.58 19.45 57.61
CA LEU A 299 10.66 18.95 58.64
C LEU A 299 11.49 18.55 59.86
N LYS A 300 11.46 19.40 60.89
CA LYS A 300 11.91 19.07 62.24
C LYS A 300 10.92 18.09 62.86
N ASN A 301 11.39 16.89 63.24
CA ASN A 301 10.68 16.01 64.16
C ASN A 301 10.95 16.44 65.61
N PRO A 302 9.93 16.54 66.49
CA PRO A 302 10.15 16.60 67.93
C PRO A 302 10.15 15.18 68.51
N LEU A 303 11.24 14.81 69.20
CA LEU A 303 11.31 13.63 70.07
C LEU A 303 10.78 13.99 71.46
N GLY A 304 9.88 13.17 71.98
CA GLY A 304 9.35 13.28 73.33
C GLY A 304 10.34 12.86 74.40
N SER A 305 10.34 13.64 75.49
CA SER A 305 10.37 13.23 76.91
C SER A 305 11.10 11.95 77.31
N ARG A 306 12.26 12.12 77.95
CA ARG A 306 12.51 11.76 79.36
C ARG A 306 13.77 12.45 79.87
#